data_AF-A4NZQ7-F1
#
_entry.id   AF-A4NZQ7-F1
#
_cell.length_a   1.000
_cell.length_b   1.000
_cell.length_c   1.000
_cell.angle_alpha   90.00
_cell.angle_beta   90.00
_cell.angle_gamma   90.00
#
_symmetry.space_group_name_H-M   'P 1'
#
loop_
_entity.id
_entity.type
_entity.pdbx_description
1 polymer ?
#
loop_
_entity_poly.entity_id
_entity_poly.type
_entity_poly.pdbx_seq_one_letter_code
_entity_poly.pdbx_strand_id
1 'polypeptide(L)'
;MANKLLAQEFNLVSSDKAVFIWAALSLYWLQLAQQIPHNSQVENAENLHHCPVCGSLPVASIVQIGTSQGLRYLHCNLCESEWNLVRAQCTNCNNHDKLEMWSLDEELALVRAETCSSCESYLKIMFQEKDSHVEPVADDLASIFLDIEMEEKGFARSGLNPFVFPAEEA
;
A
#
# COMPACT_ATOMS: atom_id res chain seq x y z
N MET A 1 7.90 20.72 6.78
CA MET A 1 6.69 20.00 6.33
C MET A 1 7.06 18.82 5.46
N ALA A 2 7.67 19.00 4.28
CA ALA A 2 8.08 17.87 3.41
C ALA A 2 8.94 16.80 4.12
N ASN A 3 10.01 17.21 4.83
CA ASN A 3 10.84 16.26 5.59
C ASN A 3 10.06 15.47 6.66
N LYS A 4 9.00 16.05 7.23
CA LYS A 4 8.15 15.37 8.22
C LYS A 4 7.30 14.29 7.56
N LEU A 5 6.70 14.60 6.42
CA LEU A 5 5.97 13.62 5.62
C LEU A 5 6.89 12.49 5.14
N LEU A 6 8.09 12.80 4.64
CA LEU A 6 9.06 11.78 4.20
C LEU A 6 9.57 10.91 5.38
N ALA A 7 9.64 11.48 6.58
CA ALA A 7 9.97 10.74 7.80
C ALA A 7 8.78 9.95 8.38
N GLN A 8 7.63 9.91 7.68
CA GLN A 8 6.39 9.26 8.13
C GLN A 8 5.77 9.88 9.39
N GLU A 9 6.14 11.11 9.75
CA GLU A 9 5.57 11.89 10.85
C GLU A 9 4.34 12.66 10.36
N PHE A 10 3.33 11.93 9.86
CA PHE A 10 2.17 12.48 9.15
C PHE A 10 1.30 13.39 10.02
N ASN A 11 1.21 13.12 11.32
CA ASN A 11 0.47 13.91 12.30
C ASN A 11 1.07 15.31 12.55
N LEU A 12 2.30 15.58 12.14
CA LEU A 12 2.96 16.88 12.31
C LEU A 12 2.70 17.87 11.16
N VAL A 13 1.89 17.47 10.17
CA VAL A 13 1.52 18.32 9.05
C VAL A 13 0.02 18.21 8.83
N SER A 14 -0.67 19.33 8.97
CA SER A 14 -2.10 19.43 8.73
C SER A 14 -2.53 18.81 7.40
N SER A 15 -3.61 18.03 7.40
CA SER A 15 -4.04 17.22 6.26
C SER A 15 -4.34 18.09 5.02
N ASP A 16 -4.84 19.31 5.22
CA ASP A 16 -5.07 20.31 4.16
C ASP A 16 -3.80 20.70 3.40
N LYS A 17 -2.63 20.65 4.06
CA LYS A 17 -1.32 20.91 3.43
C LYS A 17 -0.65 19.62 2.97
N ALA A 18 -0.82 18.54 3.74
CA ALA A 18 -0.15 17.27 3.50
C ALA A 18 -0.43 16.75 2.08
N VAL A 19 -1.69 16.79 1.63
CA VAL A 19 -2.09 16.30 0.30
C VAL A 19 -1.34 17.02 -0.83
N PHE A 20 -1.25 18.35 -0.80
CA PHE A 20 -0.57 19.10 -1.86
C PHE A 20 0.95 18.92 -1.83
N ILE A 21 1.53 18.86 -0.63
CA ILE A 21 2.98 18.62 -0.48
C ILE A 21 3.31 17.20 -0.94
N TRP A 22 2.49 16.22 -0.59
CA TRP A 22 2.68 14.84 -1.00
C TRP A 22 2.55 14.67 -2.51
N ALA A 23 1.55 15.29 -3.15
CA ALA A 23 1.43 15.26 -4.61
C ALA A 23 2.68 15.80 -5.33
N ALA A 24 3.28 16.89 -4.81
CA ALA A 24 4.54 17.41 -5.36
C ALA A 24 5.72 16.46 -5.11
N LEU A 25 5.79 15.83 -3.93
CA LEU A 25 6.81 14.83 -3.61
C LEU A 25 6.67 13.58 -4.48
N SER A 26 5.45 13.07 -4.68
CA SER A 26 5.20 11.88 -5.51
C SER A 26 5.65 12.09 -6.94
N LEU A 27 5.33 13.26 -7.54
CA LEU A 27 5.80 13.59 -8.89
C LEU A 27 7.33 13.62 -8.97
N TYR A 28 7.99 14.26 -7.99
CA TYR A 28 9.44 14.35 -7.95
C TYR A 28 10.10 12.97 -7.79
N TRP A 29 9.60 12.15 -6.87
CA TRP A 29 10.14 10.82 -6.61
C TRP A 29 9.88 9.83 -7.74
N LEU A 30 8.72 9.91 -8.41
CA LEU A 30 8.45 9.16 -9.63
C LEU A 30 9.49 9.49 -10.71
N GLN A 31 9.79 10.78 -10.94
CA GLN A 31 10.79 11.21 -11.91
C GLN A 31 12.20 10.68 -11.58
N LEU A 32 12.56 10.64 -10.30
CA LEU A 32 13.82 10.05 -9.85
C LEU A 32 13.84 8.53 -10.03
N ALA A 33 12.76 7.83 -9.67
CA ALA A 33 12.64 6.38 -9.83
C ALA A 33 12.78 5.95 -11.29
N GLN A 34 12.23 6.74 -12.23
CA GLN A 34 12.37 6.51 -13.68
C GLN A 34 13.81 6.63 -14.19
N GLN A 35 14.72 7.26 -13.44
CA GLN A 35 16.14 7.37 -13.82
C GLN A 35 16.98 6.17 -13.35
N ILE A 36 16.40 5.25 -12.56
CA ILE A 36 17.11 4.07 -12.08
C ILE A 36 17.40 3.14 -13.28
N PRO A 37 18.66 2.71 -13.49
CA PRO A 37 18.99 1.77 -14.55
C PRO A 37 18.18 0.47 -14.45
N HIS A 38 17.72 -0.04 -15.58
CA HIS A 38 16.83 -1.21 -15.62
C HIS A 38 17.47 -2.52 -15.11
N ASN A 39 18.80 -2.55 -14.99
CA ASN A 39 19.58 -3.66 -14.47
C ASN A 39 20.00 -3.48 -13.00
N SER A 40 19.50 -2.42 -12.33
CA SER A 40 19.69 -2.25 -10.90
C SER A 40 19.03 -3.39 -10.14
N GLN A 41 19.73 -3.93 -9.16
CA GLN A 41 19.23 -4.97 -8.27
C GLN A 41 19.18 -4.42 -6.85
N VAL A 42 18.14 -4.80 -6.12
CA VAL A 42 18.05 -4.49 -4.70
C VAL A 42 19.15 -5.26 -3.97
N GLU A 43 19.98 -4.54 -3.22
CA GLU A 43 21.11 -5.15 -2.50
C GLU A 43 20.64 -6.07 -1.36
N ASN A 44 19.51 -5.77 -0.74
CA ASN A 44 18.91 -6.56 0.33
C ASN A 44 17.38 -6.66 0.20
N ALA A 45 16.85 -7.89 0.13
CA ALA A 45 15.42 -8.20 0.11
C ALA A 45 14.85 -8.47 1.52
N GLU A 46 15.61 -8.23 2.58
CA GLU A 46 15.12 -8.18 3.95
C GLU A 46 14.46 -6.81 4.15
N ASN A 47 13.19 -6.78 4.59
CA ASN A 47 12.34 -5.58 4.80
C ASN A 47 11.52 -5.08 3.61
N LEU A 48 10.97 -6.00 2.80
CA LEU A 48 10.00 -5.69 1.74
C LEU A 48 8.62 -5.18 2.23
N HIS A 49 8.49 -4.82 3.52
CA HIS A 49 7.35 -4.05 4.02
C HIS A 49 7.45 -2.55 3.66
N HIS A 50 8.63 -2.08 3.26
CA HIS A 50 8.85 -0.76 2.65
C HIS A 50 9.26 -0.89 1.18
N CYS A 51 9.03 0.19 0.42
CA CYS A 51 9.46 0.29 -0.96
C CYS A 51 10.99 0.22 -1.06
N PRO A 52 11.56 -0.68 -1.87
CA PRO A 52 13.02 -0.80 -2.02
C PRO A 52 13.67 0.36 -2.77
N VAL A 53 12.86 1.27 -3.35
CA VAL A 53 13.35 2.43 -4.11
C VAL A 53 13.44 3.68 -3.24
N CYS A 54 12.36 4.02 -2.52
CA CYS A 54 12.28 5.26 -1.75
C CYS A 54 12.07 5.06 -0.23
N GLY A 55 11.92 3.82 0.23
CA GLY A 55 11.70 3.50 1.65
C GLY A 55 10.31 3.84 2.20
N SER A 56 9.37 4.26 1.35
CA SER A 56 8.00 4.59 1.78
C SER A 56 7.11 3.35 1.93
N LEU A 57 5.97 3.53 2.60
CA LEU A 57 4.96 2.49 2.79
C LEU A 57 4.23 2.16 1.46
N PRO A 58 3.69 0.94 1.31
CA PRO A 58 2.78 0.66 0.21
C PRO A 58 1.42 1.37 0.43
N VAL A 59 0.72 1.68 -0.67
CA VAL A 59 -0.70 2.05 -0.61
C VAL A 59 -1.59 0.81 -0.56
N ALA A 60 -1.28 -0.19 -1.40
CA ALA A 60 -2.04 -1.43 -1.55
C ALA A 60 -1.17 -2.54 -2.16
N SER A 61 -1.69 -3.76 -2.15
CA SER A 61 -1.21 -4.89 -2.96
C SER A 61 -2.02 -5.03 -4.25
N ILE A 62 -1.38 -5.48 -5.33
CA ILE A 62 -2.02 -5.87 -6.59
C ILE A 62 -1.64 -7.31 -6.92
N VAL A 63 -2.62 -8.13 -7.23
CA VAL A 63 -2.42 -9.43 -7.87
C VAL A 63 -2.58 -9.24 -9.37
N GLN A 64 -1.45 -9.23 -10.08
CA GLN A 64 -1.40 -9.02 -11.52
C GLN A 64 -1.84 -10.27 -12.29
N ILE A 65 -2.40 -10.07 -13.49
CA ILE A 65 -2.78 -11.17 -14.40
C ILE A 65 -1.51 -11.88 -14.89
N GLY A 66 -1.45 -13.21 -14.77
CA GLY A 66 -0.30 -14.02 -15.21
C GLY A 66 -0.67 -15.48 -15.45
N THR A 67 0.29 -16.27 -15.93
CA THR A 67 0.07 -17.66 -16.40
C THR A 67 -0.15 -18.68 -15.27
N SER A 68 0.14 -18.34 -14.01
CA SER A 68 -0.08 -19.19 -12.83
C SER A 68 -0.43 -18.37 -11.59
N GLN A 69 -1.68 -18.44 -11.13
CA GLN A 69 -2.22 -17.86 -9.88
C GLN A 69 -1.92 -16.38 -9.57
N GLY A 70 -1.47 -15.59 -10.54
CA GLY A 70 -1.13 -14.16 -10.41
C GLY A 70 0.04 -13.90 -9.45
N LEU A 71 0.88 -12.92 -9.78
CA LEU A 71 1.95 -12.47 -8.90
C LEU A 71 1.44 -11.30 -8.06
N ARG A 72 1.72 -11.32 -6.75
CA ARG A 72 1.42 -10.21 -5.86
C ARG A 72 2.58 -9.20 -5.89
N TYR A 73 2.23 -7.95 -6.13
CA TYR A 73 3.11 -6.80 -6.02
C TYR A 73 2.56 -5.83 -4.98
N LEU A 74 3.43 -5.19 -4.24
CA LEU A 74 3.09 -4.01 -3.44
C LEU A 74 3.30 -2.77 -4.29
N HIS A 75 2.40 -1.80 -4.18
CA HIS A 75 2.47 -0.54 -4.90
C HIS A 75 2.87 0.59 -3.95
N CYS A 76 3.96 1.31 -4.26
CA CYS A 76 4.48 2.39 -3.41
C CYS A 76 3.55 3.60 -3.39
N ASN A 77 3.29 4.17 -2.22
CA ASN A 77 2.45 5.38 -2.10
C ASN A 77 3.15 6.70 -2.50
N LEU A 78 4.44 6.66 -2.85
CA LEU A 78 5.26 7.84 -3.14
C LEU A 78 5.85 7.81 -4.54
N CYS A 79 6.63 6.78 -4.88
CA CYS A 79 7.36 6.73 -6.15
C CYS A 79 6.73 5.81 -7.21
N GLU A 80 5.53 5.28 -6.96
CA GLU A 80 4.79 4.36 -7.86
C GLU A 80 5.54 3.05 -8.20
N SER A 81 6.67 2.79 -7.55
CA SER A 81 7.43 1.56 -7.78
C SER A 81 6.69 0.36 -7.21
N GLU A 82 6.69 -0.71 -7.98
CA GLU A 82 6.10 -1.98 -7.59
C GLU A 82 7.19 -3.01 -7.28
N TRP A 83 6.98 -3.79 -6.22
CA TRP A 83 7.90 -4.88 -5.87
C TRP A 83 7.16 -6.14 -5.49
N ASN A 84 7.69 -7.28 -5.91
CA ASN A 84 7.07 -8.57 -5.67
C ASN A 84 7.20 -8.97 -4.19
N LEU A 85 6.11 -9.47 -3.62
CA LEU A 85 6.11 -10.10 -2.31
C LEU A 85 5.28 -11.39 -2.39
N VAL A 86 5.83 -12.48 -1.87
CA VAL A 86 5.25 -13.83 -1.98
C VAL A 86 3.82 -13.85 -1.42
N ARG A 87 2.88 -14.53 -2.10
CA ARG A 87 1.49 -14.66 -1.60
C ARG A 87 1.45 -15.39 -0.25
N ALA A 88 0.36 -15.18 0.51
CA ALA A 88 0.19 -15.78 1.83
C ALA A 88 1.36 -15.46 2.79
N GLN A 89 1.87 -14.23 2.69
CA GLN A 89 2.84 -13.65 3.61
C GLN A 89 2.35 -12.26 4.01
N CYS A 90 2.33 -11.96 5.31
CA CYS A 90 1.96 -10.65 5.81
C CYS A 90 2.90 -9.59 5.25
N THR A 91 2.33 -8.53 4.67
CA THR A 91 3.07 -7.42 4.07
C THR A 91 3.77 -6.52 5.09
N ASN A 92 3.52 -6.73 6.38
CA ASN A 92 4.04 -5.93 7.49
C ASN A 92 5.04 -6.73 8.36
N CYS A 93 4.60 -7.85 8.97
CA CYS A 93 5.43 -8.62 9.91
C CYS A 93 6.12 -9.85 9.28
N ASN A 94 5.94 -10.11 7.99
CA ASN A 94 6.46 -11.28 7.26
C ASN A 94 5.98 -12.66 7.74
N ASN A 95 5.04 -12.73 8.69
CA ASN A 95 4.47 -14.01 9.12
C ASN A 95 3.55 -14.60 8.03
N HIS A 96 3.48 -15.92 7.97
CA HIS A 96 2.64 -16.67 7.03
C HIS A 96 1.38 -17.25 7.68
N ASP A 97 1.43 -17.46 8.99
CA ASP A 97 0.33 -18.04 9.74
C ASP A 97 -0.67 -16.94 10.12
N LYS A 98 -1.97 -17.17 9.84
CA LYS A 98 -3.12 -16.31 10.20
C LYS A 98 -3.34 -15.08 9.30
N LEU A 99 -3.34 -15.30 7.99
CA LEU A 99 -3.84 -14.33 7.03
C LEU A 99 -5.28 -14.65 6.65
N GLU A 100 -6.14 -13.65 6.72
CA GLU A 100 -7.55 -13.73 6.32
C GLU A 100 -7.86 -12.63 5.32
N MET A 101 -8.87 -12.87 4.49
CA MET A 101 -9.25 -11.98 3.40
C MET A 101 -10.70 -11.54 3.59
N TRP A 102 -10.90 -10.23 3.68
CA TRP A 102 -12.22 -9.64 3.92
C TRP A 102 -12.68 -8.82 2.72
N SER A 103 -13.97 -8.89 2.40
CA SER A 103 -14.63 -8.06 1.40
C SER A 103 -16.00 -7.63 1.90
N LEU A 104 -16.46 -6.46 1.45
CA LEU A 104 -17.81 -5.97 1.75
C LEU A 104 -18.89 -6.77 0.99
N ASP A 105 -18.57 -7.24 -0.22
CA ASP A 105 -19.45 -8.05 -1.07
C ASP A 105 -18.63 -9.24 -1.64
N GLU A 106 -19.14 -10.46 -1.47
CA GLU A 106 -18.49 -11.70 -1.88
C GLU A 106 -18.51 -11.91 -3.41
N GLU A 107 -19.51 -11.38 -4.13
CA GLU A 107 -19.71 -11.71 -5.55
C GLU A 107 -18.69 -11.01 -6.48
N LEU A 108 -18.16 -9.85 -6.10
CA LEU A 108 -17.22 -9.06 -6.92
C LEU A 108 -16.17 -8.33 -6.08
N ALA A 109 -15.41 -9.08 -5.28
CA ALA A 109 -14.36 -8.51 -4.45
C ALA A 109 -13.09 -8.14 -5.27
N LEU A 110 -13.20 -7.12 -6.13
CA LEU A 110 -12.08 -6.47 -6.79
C LEU A 110 -11.02 -6.04 -5.77
N VAL A 111 -11.49 -5.45 -4.66
CA VAL A 111 -10.70 -5.02 -3.52
C VAL A 111 -11.06 -5.88 -2.32
N ARG A 112 -10.06 -6.36 -1.60
CA ARG A 112 -10.17 -7.08 -0.33
C ARG A 112 -9.20 -6.50 0.68
N ALA A 113 -9.44 -6.72 1.97
CA ALA A 113 -8.46 -6.47 3.02
C ALA A 113 -7.77 -7.79 3.39
N GLU A 114 -6.45 -7.85 3.24
CA GLU A 114 -5.63 -8.94 3.77
C GLU A 114 -5.25 -8.60 5.21
N THR A 115 -5.88 -9.25 6.18
CA THR A 115 -5.65 -9.03 7.62
C THR A 115 -4.67 -10.05 8.17
N CYS A 116 -3.81 -9.63 9.10
CA CYS A 116 -2.88 -10.50 9.83
C CYS A 116 -3.14 -10.45 11.33
N SER A 117 -3.57 -11.57 11.91
CA SER A 117 -3.82 -11.66 13.36
C SER A 117 -2.55 -11.72 14.21
N SER A 118 -1.36 -11.82 13.61
CA SER A 118 -0.09 -11.82 14.36
C SER A 118 0.40 -10.42 14.74
N CYS A 119 0.15 -9.43 13.88
CA CYS A 119 0.52 -8.03 14.13
C CYS A 119 -0.67 -7.08 14.11
N GLU A 120 -1.90 -7.64 14.10
CA GLU A 120 -3.15 -6.90 14.16
C GLU A 120 -3.21 -5.78 13.09
N SER A 121 -2.71 -6.08 11.90
CA SER A 121 -2.69 -5.12 10.80
C SER A 121 -3.34 -5.66 9.53
N TYR A 122 -3.72 -4.76 8.63
CA TYR A 122 -4.20 -5.11 7.31
C TYR A 122 -3.57 -4.25 6.22
N LEU A 123 -3.62 -4.78 4.99
CA LEU A 123 -3.38 -4.01 3.77
C LEU A 123 -4.45 -4.41 2.74
N LYS A 124 -4.97 -3.44 1.99
CA LYS A 124 -5.87 -3.76 0.89
C LYS A 124 -5.11 -4.43 -0.24
N ILE A 125 -5.77 -5.39 -0.87
CA ILE A 125 -5.26 -6.18 -1.98
C ILE A 125 -6.30 -6.23 -3.10
N MET A 126 -5.82 -5.96 -4.30
CA MET A 126 -6.64 -5.79 -5.50
C MET A 126 -6.33 -6.87 -6.52
N PHE A 127 -7.33 -7.28 -7.30
CA PHE A 127 -7.20 -8.40 -8.25
C PHE A 127 -7.42 -7.91 -9.68
N GLN A 128 -6.35 -7.79 -10.47
CA GLN A 128 -6.47 -7.38 -11.88
C GLN A 128 -7.29 -8.35 -12.74
N GLU A 129 -7.40 -9.62 -12.33
CA GLU A 129 -8.28 -10.59 -13.00
C GLU A 129 -9.76 -10.16 -12.98
N LYS A 130 -10.17 -9.40 -11.96
CA LYS A 130 -11.54 -8.89 -11.83
C LYS A 130 -11.75 -7.60 -12.61
N ASP A 131 -10.75 -6.73 -12.62
CA ASP A 131 -10.71 -5.53 -13.46
C ASP A 131 -9.26 -5.23 -13.86
N SER A 132 -8.96 -5.27 -15.16
CA SER A 132 -7.63 -4.98 -15.68
C SER A 132 -7.21 -3.52 -15.54
N HIS A 133 -8.15 -2.62 -15.24
CA HIS A 133 -7.91 -1.18 -15.07
C HIS A 133 -7.86 -0.75 -13.59
N VAL A 134 -7.89 -1.69 -12.65
CA VAL A 134 -7.79 -1.38 -11.23
C VAL A 134 -6.54 -0.54 -10.94
N GLU A 135 -6.74 0.54 -10.21
CA GLU A 135 -5.72 1.54 -9.90
C GLU A 135 -5.53 1.61 -8.37
N PRO A 136 -4.35 1.20 -7.85
CA PRO A 136 -4.08 1.06 -6.42
C PRO A 136 -4.48 2.24 -5.55
N VAL A 137 -4.28 3.47 -6.02
CA VAL A 137 -4.51 4.66 -5.22
C VAL A 137 -6.00 5.04 -5.23
N ALA A 138 -6.63 5.02 -6.40
CA ALA A 138 -8.02 5.39 -6.59
C ALA A 138 -8.99 4.34 -6.03
N ASP A 139 -8.77 3.05 -6.30
CA ASP A 139 -9.65 1.99 -5.81
C ASP A 139 -9.48 1.76 -4.30
N ASP A 140 -8.31 2.08 -3.74
CA ASP A 140 -8.14 2.11 -2.29
C ASP A 140 -8.98 3.25 -1.68
N LEU A 141 -8.95 4.44 -2.27
CA LEU A 141 -9.76 5.56 -1.82
C LEU A 141 -11.27 5.29 -1.99
N ALA A 142 -11.68 4.69 -3.11
CA ALA A 142 -13.07 4.37 -3.40
C ALA A 142 -13.64 3.29 -2.47
N SER A 143 -12.78 2.51 -1.82
CA SER A 143 -13.14 1.43 -0.89
C SER A 143 -12.94 1.81 0.58
N ILE A 144 -13.04 3.09 0.94
CA ILE A 144 -12.78 3.58 2.32
C ILE A 144 -13.66 2.92 3.40
N PHE A 145 -14.86 2.48 3.04
CA PHE A 145 -15.75 1.75 3.96
C PHE A 145 -15.14 0.44 4.46
N LEU A 146 -14.29 -0.20 3.65
CA LEU A 146 -13.58 -1.40 4.08
C LEU A 146 -12.55 -1.08 5.18
N ASP A 147 -11.94 0.10 5.16
CA ASP A 147 -11.03 0.52 6.24
C ASP A 147 -11.78 0.66 7.58
N ILE A 148 -12.99 1.24 7.55
CA ILE A 148 -13.86 1.39 8.73
C ILE A 148 -14.19 0.01 9.33
N GLU A 149 -14.59 -0.94 8.50
CA GLU A 149 -14.89 -2.31 8.94
C GLU A 149 -13.66 -3.01 9.55
N MET A 150 -12.45 -2.76 9.03
CA MET A 150 -11.23 -3.34 9.58
C MET A 150 -10.86 -2.71 10.93
N GLU A 151 -11.06 -1.40 11.08
CA GLU A 151 -10.85 -0.69 12.33
C GLU A 151 -11.82 -1.18 13.42
N GLU A 152 -13.10 -1.37 13.10
CA GLU A 152 -14.09 -1.94 14.04
C GLU A 152 -13.75 -3.37 14.47
N LYS A 153 -13.04 -4.13 13.62
CA LYS A 153 -12.51 -5.47 13.94
C LYS A 153 -11.17 -5.43 14.70
N GLY A 154 -10.62 -4.25 14.97
CA GLY A 154 -9.39 -4.06 15.73
C GLY A 154 -8.11 -4.19 14.91
N PHE A 155 -8.16 -4.09 13.58
CA PHE A 155 -6.97 -4.10 12.74
C PHE A 155 -6.50 -2.69 12.38
N ALA A 156 -5.20 -2.44 12.53
CA ALA A 156 -4.55 -1.20 12.11
C ALA A 156 -4.09 -1.26 10.64
N ARG A 157 -4.25 -0.16 9.90
CA ARG A 157 -3.79 -0.10 8.51
C ARG A 157 -2.25 -0.04 8.45
N SER A 158 -1.63 -0.91 7.65
CA SER A 158 -0.17 -0.98 7.48
C SER A 158 0.37 -0.20 6.27
N GLY A 159 -0.52 0.41 5.48
CA GLY A 159 -0.19 1.26 4.34
C GLY A 159 -0.82 2.65 4.46
N LEU A 160 -0.50 3.55 3.53
CA LEU A 160 -1.04 4.92 3.51
C LEU A 160 -1.49 5.32 2.11
N ASN A 161 -2.70 5.86 1.99
CA ASN A 161 -3.16 6.48 0.76
C ASN A 161 -2.59 7.91 0.62
N PRO A 162 -1.98 8.27 -0.53
CA PRO A 162 -1.39 9.59 -0.75
C PRO A 162 -2.39 10.76 -0.75
N PHE A 163 -3.70 10.49 -0.77
CA PHE A 163 -4.76 11.51 -0.81
C PHE A 163 -5.66 11.51 0.44
N VAL A 164 -5.40 10.64 1.42
CA VAL A 164 -6.13 10.61 2.70
C VAL A 164 -5.12 10.47 3.84
N PHE A 165 -4.77 11.61 4.43
CA PHE A 165 -3.90 11.66 5.60
C PHE A 165 -4.71 11.58 6.89
N PRO A 166 -4.17 10.96 7.96
CA PRO A 166 -4.76 11.05 9.29
C PRO A 166 -5.01 12.51 9.69
N ALA A 167 -6.08 12.74 10.46
CA ALA A 167 -6.31 14.04 11.08
C ALA A 167 -5.20 14.35 12.09
N GLU A 168 -4.95 15.64 12.35
CA GLU A 168 -4.09 16.03 13.47
C GLU A 168 -4.70 15.52 14.78
N GLU A 169 -3.88 14.87 15.62
CA GLU A 169 -4.28 14.62 17.01
C GLU A 169 -4.41 15.98 17.70
N ALA A 170 -5.63 16.28 18.18
CA ALA A 170 -5.96 17.53 18.86
C ALA A 170 -5.35 17.64 20.27
#